data_AF-A0A6C0LL74-F1
#
_entry.id   AF-A0A6C0LL74-F1
#
_cell.length_a   1.000
_cell.length_b   1.000
_cell.length_c   1.000
_cell.angle_alpha   90.00
_cell.angle_beta   90.00
_cell.angle_gamma   90.00
#
_symmetry.space_group_name_H-M   'P 1'
#
loop_
_entity.id
_entity.type
_entity.pdbx_description
1 polymer ?
#
loop_
_entity_poly.entity_id
_entity_poly.type
_entity_poly.pdbx_seq_one_letter_code
_entity_poly.pdbx_strand_id
1 'polypeptide(L)'
;MNNNPENMPPPAPAALCTAYTAAGNPCSAKGKSEYDGLCKIHHNQAERAREQLAQAQAAVEAERVSRRNRILQQNQQRIDNATAASVDTFYRYARLIADIWVTQRVPTDLLASAYCCMRRLSVRHVEWEALIRSVIAVINLVHFNPDELRWADIPEADKTAVFNNLRTVMHRLPVYNVLQVLKPADSVFTEFTRRRNAEQEAERQVREAQAAAARLARQAEFNRQQREEAVVFRRDPEGGIDLAALARDEQSIHRSSVQNATQKAVDILIKRPIPAEMEALVEITVAFNDNIISLCDHRRERALLELTNDYYNTMAFNRTYGDILDRVWAYIRVHAERSELVRRLSQEVIGGLKMCVNGKMAHLVNTLYAYDEEITAVMQNEKPPREAFQAKFSTLLSVPAAERAAAALTIFNEFQIPEDERDEWLNPLMEAE
;
A
#
# COMPACT_ATOMS: atom_id res chain seq x y z
N MET A 1 72.72 -24.55 55.86
CA MET A 1 71.38 -24.12 56.27
C MET A 1 70.55 -25.38 56.45
N ASN A 2 70.30 -25.76 57.71
CA ASN A 2 69.54 -26.95 58.07
C ASN A 2 68.07 -26.73 57.69
N ASN A 3 67.57 -27.49 56.73
CA ASN A 3 66.13 -27.64 56.52
C ASN A 3 65.57 -28.41 57.71
N ASN A 4 65.11 -27.70 58.73
CA ASN A 4 64.47 -28.28 59.89
C ASN A 4 63.10 -28.84 59.46
N PRO A 5 62.88 -30.17 59.52
CA PRO A 5 61.62 -30.80 59.08
C PRO A 5 60.43 -30.51 60.01
N GLU A 6 60.61 -29.73 61.08
CA GLU A 6 59.59 -29.44 62.09
C GLU A 6 58.58 -28.34 61.74
N ASN A 7 58.68 -27.71 60.56
CA ASN A 7 57.79 -26.61 60.16
C ASN A 7 56.85 -26.94 58.98
N MET A 8 56.52 -28.23 58.78
CA MET A 8 55.42 -28.56 57.87
C MET A 8 54.08 -28.35 58.57
N PRO A 9 53.14 -27.58 58.00
CA PRO A 9 51.80 -27.44 58.55
C PRO A 9 51.15 -28.82 58.69
N PRO A 10 50.37 -29.07 59.75
CA PRO A 10 49.70 -30.34 59.93
C PRO A 10 48.91 -30.69 58.67
N PRO A 11 48.99 -31.95 58.19
CA PRO A 11 48.28 -32.34 56.98
C PRO A 11 46.81 -32.00 57.14
N ALA A 12 46.24 -31.32 56.13
CA ALA A 12 44.84 -30.92 56.14
C ALA A 12 43.96 -32.14 56.49
N PRO A 13 42.94 -31.97 57.34
CA PRO A 13 42.08 -33.08 57.75
C PRO A 13 41.51 -33.75 56.51
N ALA A 14 41.64 -35.09 56.45
CA ALA A 14 41.16 -35.86 55.31
C ALA A 14 39.68 -35.53 55.06
N ALA A 15 39.35 -35.09 53.84
CA ALA A 15 37.99 -34.74 53.47
C ALA A 15 37.05 -35.92 53.74
N LEU A 16 35.94 -35.67 54.43
CA LEU A 16 34.91 -36.67 54.64
C LEU A 16 34.16 -36.96 53.33
N CYS A 17 33.57 -38.14 53.24
CA CYS A 17 32.74 -38.53 52.12
C CYS A 17 31.54 -37.59 51.98
N THR A 18 31.31 -37.08 50.78
CA THR A 18 30.25 -36.10 50.48
C THR A 18 28.84 -36.69 50.40
N ALA A 19 28.69 -38.03 50.42
CA ALA A 19 27.40 -38.70 50.34
C ALA A 19 26.69 -38.79 51.69
N TYR A 20 25.37 -38.91 51.63
CA TYR A 20 24.50 -39.17 52.77
C TYR A 20 24.15 -40.65 52.85
N THR A 21 24.05 -41.16 54.07
CA THR A 21 23.55 -42.51 54.35
C THR A 21 22.05 -42.61 54.06
N ALA A 22 21.50 -43.82 53.99
CA ALA A 22 20.06 -44.04 53.81
C ALA A 22 19.18 -43.36 54.88
N ALA A 23 19.74 -43.08 56.06
CA ALA A 23 19.06 -42.35 57.14
C ALA A 23 19.14 -40.81 56.98
N GLY A 24 19.73 -40.30 55.90
CA GLY A 24 19.89 -38.85 55.65
C GLY A 24 21.05 -38.20 56.42
N ASN A 25 21.89 -38.98 57.11
CA ASN A 25 23.05 -38.46 57.83
C ASN A 25 24.31 -38.45 56.93
N PRO A 26 25.21 -37.45 57.04
CA PRO A 26 26.44 -37.41 56.26
C PRO A 26 27.35 -38.60 56.58
N CYS A 27 28.05 -39.12 55.57
CA CYS A 27 28.93 -40.26 55.73
C CYS A 27 30.20 -39.89 56.52
N SER A 28 30.47 -40.62 57.59
CA SER A 28 31.66 -40.42 58.43
C SER A 28 32.96 -41.03 57.85
N ALA A 29 32.89 -41.75 56.73
CA ALA A 29 34.06 -42.35 56.09
C ALA A 29 34.90 -41.30 55.34
N LYS A 30 36.22 -41.54 55.23
CA LYS A 30 37.13 -40.68 54.47
C LYS A 30 36.81 -40.75 52.97
N GLY A 31 36.58 -39.60 52.34
CA GLY A 31 36.47 -39.47 50.89
C GLY A 31 37.85 -39.57 50.23
N LYS A 32 37.89 -40.00 48.97
CA LYS A 32 39.11 -39.96 48.15
C LYS A 32 38.89 -39.04 46.96
N SER A 33 39.90 -38.26 46.61
CA SER A 33 39.87 -37.39 45.41
C SER A 33 39.68 -38.20 44.12
N GLU A 34 40.22 -39.42 44.06
CA GLU A 34 40.04 -40.36 42.95
C GLU A 34 38.57 -40.77 42.73
N TYR A 35 37.72 -40.63 43.75
CA TYR A 35 36.29 -40.98 43.69
C TYR A 35 35.40 -39.74 43.80
N ASP A 36 35.89 -38.58 43.34
CA ASP A 36 35.17 -37.30 43.38
C ASP A 36 34.67 -36.92 44.78
N GLY A 37 35.45 -37.24 45.82
CA GLY A 37 35.10 -36.96 47.21
C GLY A 37 34.18 -38.00 47.87
N LEU A 38 33.88 -39.13 47.21
CA LEU A 38 33.16 -40.26 47.81
C LEU A 38 34.11 -41.24 48.53
N CYS A 39 33.58 -41.98 49.50
CA CYS A 39 34.27 -43.17 50.02
C CYS A 39 34.09 -44.33 49.03
N LYS A 40 34.95 -45.35 49.12
CA LYS A 40 34.92 -46.50 48.21
C LYS A 40 33.54 -47.18 48.12
N ILE A 41 32.80 -47.25 49.22
CA ILE A 41 31.47 -47.88 49.26
C ILE A 41 30.45 -47.04 48.49
N HIS A 42 30.35 -45.74 48.77
CA HIS A 42 29.41 -44.85 48.08
C HIS A 42 29.77 -44.65 46.60
N HIS A 43 31.06 -44.64 46.25
CA HIS A 43 31.50 -44.63 44.86
C HIS A 43 31.00 -45.88 44.12
N ASN A 44 31.25 -47.08 44.67
CA ASN A 44 30.77 -48.32 44.06
C ASN A 44 29.24 -48.40 43.99
N GLN A 45 28.51 -47.84 44.97
CA GLN A 45 27.06 -47.77 44.93
C GLN A 45 26.56 -46.78 43.85
N ALA A 46 27.21 -45.63 43.70
CA ALA A 46 26.90 -44.67 42.67
C ALA A 46 27.17 -45.23 41.26
N GLU A 47 28.28 -45.93 41.07
CA GLU A 47 28.58 -46.62 39.81
C GLU A 47 27.54 -47.70 39.49
N ARG A 48 27.19 -48.57 40.45
CA ARG A 48 26.10 -49.55 40.25
C ARG A 48 24.76 -48.88 39.91
N ALA A 49 24.44 -47.76 40.54
CA ALA A 49 23.22 -47.02 40.25
C ALA A 49 23.24 -46.41 38.85
N ARG A 50 24.40 -45.87 38.40
CA ARG A 50 24.61 -45.38 37.03
C ARG A 50 24.50 -46.51 36.01
N GLU A 51 25.12 -47.66 36.27
CA GLU A 51 25.01 -48.86 35.43
C GLU A 51 23.57 -49.35 35.34
N GLN A 52 22.86 -49.44 36.47
CA GLN A 52 21.45 -49.84 36.49
C GLN A 52 20.55 -48.84 35.74
N LEU A 53 20.80 -47.54 35.89
CA LEU A 53 20.09 -46.50 35.15
C LEU A 53 20.37 -46.60 33.64
N ALA A 54 21.63 -46.80 33.25
CA ALA A 54 22.02 -46.97 31.86
C ALA A 54 21.41 -48.24 31.25
N GLN A 55 21.38 -49.35 32.00
CA GLN A 55 20.72 -50.59 31.59
C GLN A 55 19.21 -50.41 31.45
N ALA A 56 18.57 -49.72 32.40
CA ALA A 56 17.14 -49.41 32.31
C ALA A 56 16.82 -48.52 31.10
N GLN A 57 17.64 -47.49 30.84
CA GLN A 57 17.49 -46.64 29.65
C GLN A 57 17.70 -47.42 28.36
N ALA A 58 18.71 -48.28 28.29
CA ALA A 58 18.96 -49.14 27.14
C ALA A 58 17.81 -50.13 26.91
N ALA A 59 17.21 -50.68 27.97
CA ALA A 59 16.06 -51.57 27.87
C ALA A 59 14.81 -50.84 27.33
N VAL A 60 14.54 -49.62 27.81
CA VAL A 60 13.44 -48.78 27.31
C VAL A 60 13.65 -48.43 25.84
N GLU A 61 14.87 -48.05 25.43
CA GLU A 61 15.16 -47.75 24.03
C GLU A 61 15.08 -49.01 23.15
N ALA A 62 15.55 -50.16 23.62
CA ALA A 62 15.41 -51.42 22.91
C ALA A 62 13.94 -51.83 22.71
N GLU A 63 13.10 -51.64 23.73
CA GLU A 63 11.65 -51.86 23.62
C GLU A 63 11.02 -50.91 22.61
N ARG A 64 11.39 -49.63 22.65
CA ARG A 64 10.94 -48.60 21.69
C ARG A 64 11.30 -48.98 20.26
N VAL A 65 12.55 -49.37 20.00
CA VAL A 65 13.03 -49.81 18.67
C VAL A 65 12.28 -51.07 18.21
N SER A 66 12.08 -52.04 19.11
CA SER A 66 11.33 -53.27 18.80
C SER A 66 9.87 -52.98 18.44
N ARG A 67 9.21 -52.08 19.19
CA ARG A 67 7.85 -51.61 18.89
C ARG A 67 7.78 -50.92 17.53
N ARG A 68 8.72 -50.01 17.24
CA ARG A 68 8.85 -49.34 15.95
C ARG A 68 8.99 -50.32 14.79
N ASN A 69 9.89 -51.30 14.91
CA ASN A 69 10.10 -52.33 13.89
C ASN A 69 8.85 -53.18 13.65
N ARG A 70 8.11 -53.52 14.72
CA ARG A 70 6.83 -54.25 14.61
C ARG A 70 5.79 -53.45 13.83
N ILE A 71 5.67 -52.14 14.10
CA ILE A 71 4.74 -51.27 13.37
C ILE A 71 5.14 -51.16 11.89
N LEU A 72 6.43 -51.00 11.59
CA LEU A 72 6.92 -50.96 10.21
C LEU A 72 6.63 -52.26 9.46
N GLN A 73 6.84 -53.41 10.10
CA GLN A 73 6.51 -54.71 9.53
C GLN A 73 5.00 -54.86 9.26
N GLN A 74 4.16 -54.43 10.20
CA GLN A 74 2.70 -54.43 10.02
C GLN A 74 2.27 -53.48 8.90
N ASN A 75 2.89 -52.30 8.79
CA ASN A 75 2.62 -51.33 7.74
C ASN A 75 2.93 -51.92 6.36
N GLN A 76 4.07 -52.60 6.22
CA GLN A 76 4.46 -53.28 5.00
C GLN A 76 3.48 -54.43 4.66
N GLN A 77 3.11 -55.24 5.65
CA GLN A 77 2.10 -56.29 5.46
C GLN A 77 0.74 -55.75 4.99
N ARG A 78 0.29 -54.58 5.49
CA ARG A 78 -0.95 -53.94 4.99
C ARG A 78 -0.84 -53.52 3.53
N ILE A 79 0.33 -53.04 3.10
CA ILE A 79 0.60 -52.66 1.71
C ILE A 79 0.61 -53.90 0.81
N ASP A 80 1.27 -54.98 1.24
CA ASP A 80 1.38 -56.21 0.45
C ASP A 80 0.06 -56.95 0.32
N ASN A 81 -0.74 -56.96 1.39
CA ASN A 81 -2.06 -57.58 1.42
C ASN A 81 -3.15 -56.72 0.77
N ALA A 82 -2.83 -55.50 0.31
CA ALA A 82 -3.81 -54.57 -0.22
C ALA A 82 -4.55 -55.13 -1.44
N THR A 83 -3.87 -55.90 -2.30
CA THR A 83 -4.42 -56.49 -3.52
C THR A 83 -5.33 -57.68 -3.29
N ALA A 84 -5.10 -58.41 -2.20
CA ALA A 84 -5.94 -59.53 -1.80
C ALA A 84 -7.14 -59.10 -0.94
N ALA A 85 -7.28 -57.79 -0.67
CA ALA A 85 -8.27 -57.27 0.25
C ALA A 85 -9.70 -57.35 -0.31
N SER A 86 -10.66 -57.56 0.57
CA SER A 86 -12.08 -57.55 0.23
C SER A 86 -12.55 -56.15 -0.19
N VAL A 87 -13.67 -56.09 -0.93
CA VAL A 87 -14.35 -54.83 -1.29
C VAL A 87 -14.69 -54.00 -0.04
N ASP A 88 -15.01 -54.64 1.08
CA ASP A 88 -15.28 -53.94 2.34
C ASP A 88 -14.04 -53.25 2.91
N THR A 89 -12.89 -53.92 2.81
CA THR A 89 -11.60 -53.36 3.23
C THR A 89 -11.25 -52.12 2.42
N PHE A 90 -11.59 -52.14 1.13
CA PHE A 90 -11.44 -50.99 0.26
C PHE A 90 -12.30 -49.81 0.68
N TYR A 91 -13.61 -50.01 0.93
CA TYR A 91 -14.47 -48.91 1.41
C TYR A 91 -14.03 -48.39 2.77
N ARG A 92 -13.47 -49.25 3.62
CA ARG A 92 -12.84 -48.82 4.88
C ARG A 92 -11.65 -47.90 4.64
N TYR A 93 -10.75 -48.23 3.71
CA TYR A 93 -9.62 -47.34 3.37
C TYR A 93 -10.08 -46.04 2.71
N ALA A 94 -11.10 -46.08 1.84
CA ALA A 94 -11.71 -44.87 1.29
C ALA A 94 -12.27 -43.96 2.40
N ARG A 95 -12.93 -44.54 3.41
CA ARG A 95 -13.42 -43.76 4.55
C ARG A 95 -12.27 -43.18 5.38
N LEU A 96 -11.21 -43.96 5.63
CA LEU A 96 -10.06 -43.49 6.40
C LEU A 96 -9.34 -42.32 5.70
N ILE A 97 -9.12 -42.37 4.38
CA ILE A 97 -8.47 -41.26 3.67
C ILE A 97 -9.34 -39.98 3.68
N ALA A 98 -10.66 -40.14 3.59
CA ALA A 98 -11.62 -39.05 3.77
C ALA A 98 -11.54 -38.46 5.18
N ASP A 99 -11.57 -39.30 6.21
CA ASP A 99 -11.47 -38.89 7.61
C ASP A 99 -10.15 -38.19 7.88
N ILE A 100 -9.02 -38.69 7.38
CA ILE A 100 -7.71 -38.04 7.47
C ILE A 100 -7.78 -36.62 6.89
N TRP A 101 -8.32 -36.48 5.68
CA TRP A 101 -8.35 -35.20 5.00
C TRP A 101 -9.22 -34.16 5.73
N VAL A 102 -10.38 -34.60 6.22
CA VAL A 102 -11.34 -33.74 6.94
C VAL A 102 -10.85 -33.42 8.36
N THR A 103 -10.46 -34.43 9.14
CA THR A 103 -10.13 -34.27 10.57
C THR A 103 -8.73 -33.74 10.81
N GLN A 104 -7.73 -34.22 10.08
CA GLN A 104 -6.33 -33.79 10.23
C GLN A 104 -6.02 -32.51 9.43
N ARG A 105 -7.00 -32.00 8.69
CA ARG A 105 -6.90 -30.78 7.86
C ARG A 105 -5.67 -30.77 6.94
N VAL A 106 -5.38 -31.92 6.34
CA VAL A 106 -4.24 -32.08 5.43
C VAL A 106 -4.35 -31.09 4.26
N PRO A 107 -3.36 -30.21 4.01
CA PRO A 107 -3.46 -29.09 3.06
C PRO A 107 -3.25 -29.53 1.60
N THR A 108 -3.97 -30.56 1.15
CA THR A 108 -3.95 -30.99 -0.25
C THR A 108 -5.29 -31.58 -0.67
N ASP A 109 -5.78 -31.22 -1.84
CA ASP A 109 -7.00 -31.81 -2.43
C ASP A 109 -6.76 -33.19 -3.04
N LEU A 110 -5.51 -33.66 -3.01
CA LEU A 110 -5.13 -34.97 -3.53
C LEU A 110 -5.85 -36.11 -2.80
N LEU A 111 -6.09 -35.97 -1.49
CA LEU A 111 -6.82 -36.98 -0.70
C LEU A 111 -8.32 -37.01 -1.05
N ALA A 112 -8.95 -35.84 -1.23
CA ALA A 112 -10.33 -35.76 -1.70
C ALA A 112 -10.48 -36.35 -3.11
N SER A 113 -9.49 -36.11 -3.98
CA SER A 113 -9.44 -36.67 -5.32
C SER A 113 -9.26 -38.18 -5.30
N ALA A 114 -8.34 -38.69 -4.48
CA ALA A 114 -8.13 -40.12 -4.28
C ALA A 114 -9.39 -40.81 -3.75
N TYR A 115 -10.08 -40.18 -2.79
CA TYR A 115 -11.38 -40.65 -2.31
C TYR A 115 -12.42 -40.77 -3.43
N CYS A 116 -12.52 -39.75 -4.30
CA CYS A 116 -13.42 -39.77 -5.45
C CYS A 116 -13.07 -40.88 -6.45
N CYS A 117 -11.78 -41.06 -6.75
CA CYS A 117 -11.28 -42.16 -7.56
C CYS A 117 -11.69 -43.51 -6.96
N MET A 118 -11.46 -43.72 -5.66
CA MET A 118 -11.86 -44.95 -4.99
C MET A 118 -13.38 -45.17 -5.02
N ARG A 119 -14.19 -44.12 -4.90
CA ARG A 119 -15.65 -44.23 -4.95
C ARG A 119 -16.19 -44.60 -6.33
N ARG A 120 -15.48 -44.25 -7.41
CA ARG A 120 -15.94 -44.38 -8.80
C ARG A 120 -15.27 -45.50 -9.58
N LEU A 121 -14.01 -45.81 -9.26
CA LEU A 121 -13.26 -46.85 -9.96
C LEU A 121 -13.70 -48.24 -9.48
N SER A 122 -13.85 -49.15 -10.43
CA SER A 122 -14.00 -50.56 -10.15
C SER A 122 -12.69 -51.14 -9.63
N VAL A 123 -12.76 -52.13 -8.75
CA VAL A 123 -11.62 -52.94 -8.30
C VAL A 123 -10.89 -53.65 -9.46
N ARG A 124 -11.52 -53.72 -10.64
CA ARG A 124 -10.93 -54.30 -11.87
C ARG A 124 -10.11 -53.32 -12.70
N HIS A 125 -9.97 -52.06 -12.28
CA HIS A 125 -9.19 -51.07 -13.02
C HIS A 125 -7.69 -51.38 -12.93
N VAL A 126 -6.94 -51.22 -14.04
CA VAL A 126 -5.52 -51.58 -14.13
C VAL A 126 -4.63 -50.84 -13.10
N GLU A 127 -4.89 -49.55 -12.88
CA GLU A 127 -4.15 -48.74 -11.90
C GLU A 127 -4.69 -48.86 -10.46
N TRP A 128 -5.66 -49.75 -10.22
CA TRP A 128 -6.30 -49.88 -8.91
C TRP A 128 -5.28 -50.26 -7.82
N GLU A 129 -4.38 -51.21 -8.13
CA GLU A 129 -3.41 -51.72 -7.15
C GLU A 129 -2.44 -50.62 -6.72
N ALA A 130 -1.95 -49.85 -7.69
CA ALA A 130 -1.08 -48.72 -7.41
C ALA A 130 -1.79 -47.70 -6.51
N LEU A 131 -3.06 -47.40 -6.78
CA LEU A 131 -3.84 -46.44 -6.00
C LEU A 131 -3.99 -46.90 -4.56
N ILE A 132 -4.43 -48.14 -4.32
CA ILE A 132 -4.67 -48.60 -2.96
C ILE A 132 -3.37 -48.64 -2.15
N ARG A 133 -2.24 -49.04 -2.76
CA ARG A 133 -0.94 -49.10 -2.09
C ARG A 133 -0.49 -47.71 -1.68
N SER A 134 -0.64 -46.71 -2.57
CA SER A 134 -0.33 -45.31 -2.24
C SER A 134 -1.25 -44.74 -1.16
N VAL A 135 -2.55 -45.07 -1.18
CA VAL A 135 -3.50 -44.64 -0.14
C VAL A 135 -3.16 -45.27 1.22
N ILE A 136 -2.84 -46.56 1.25
CA ILE A 136 -2.42 -47.24 2.49
C ILE A 136 -1.11 -46.65 3.02
N ALA A 137 -0.17 -46.24 2.15
CA ALA A 137 1.03 -45.54 2.59
C ALA A 137 0.70 -44.22 3.31
N VAL A 138 -0.25 -43.44 2.81
CA VAL A 138 -0.75 -42.22 3.51
C VAL A 138 -1.37 -42.59 4.86
N ILE A 139 -2.24 -43.60 4.88
CA ILE A 139 -2.91 -44.03 6.12
C ILE A 139 -1.89 -44.53 7.15
N ASN A 140 -0.89 -45.29 6.73
CA ASN A 140 0.18 -45.77 7.60
C ASN A 140 1.00 -44.60 8.15
N LEU A 141 1.32 -43.59 7.33
CA LEU A 141 2.04 -42.40 7.79
C LEU A 141 1.25 -41.63 8.87
N VAL A 142 -0.07 -41.53 8.72
CA VAL A 142 -0.93 -40.70 9.59
C VAL A 142 -1.39 -41.44 10.84
N HIS A 143 -1.91 -42.67 10.70
CA HIS A 143 -2.55 -43.41 11.80
C HIS A 143 -1.67 -44.50 12.39
N PHE A 144 -0.72 -45.03 11.63
CA PHE A 144 0.14 -46.13 12.05
C PHE A 144 1.62 -45.72 12.00
N ASN A 145 1.87 -44.48 12.41
CA ASN A 145 3.22 -43.93 12.46
C ASN A 145 4.02 -44.68 13.54
N PRO A 146 5.22 -45.21 13.23
CA PRO A 146 6.02 -45.94 14.21
C PRO A 146 6.45 -45.09 15.40
N ASP A 147 6.53 -43.77 15.23
CA ASP A 147 6.94 -42.81 16.24
C ASP A 147 5.73 -42.11 16.91
N GLU A 148 4.50 -42.52 16.58
CA GLU A 148 3.24 -42.02 17.16
C GLU A 148 3.07 -40.49 17.06
N LEU A 149 3.71 -39.90 16.05
CA LEU A 149 3.69 -38.47 15.79
C LEU A 149 2.31 -38.03 15.29
N ARG A 150 1.86 -36.85 15.73
CA ARG A 150 0.69 -36.20 15.12
C ARG A 150 1.06 -35.70 13.73
N TRP A 151 0.06 -35.52 12.86
CA TRP A 151 0.29 -35.04 11.48
C TRP A 151 1.19 -33.80 11.40
N ALA A 152 1.03 -32.83 12.30
CA ALA A 152 1.85 -31.63 12.36
C ALA A 152 3.34 -31.91 12.66
N ASP A 153 3.62 -32.96 13.44
CA ASP A 153 4.95 -33.30 13.95
C ASP A 153 5.71 -34.28 13.04
N ILE A 154 5.04 -34.87 12.04
CA ILE A 154 5.67 -35.75 11.05
C ILE A 154 6.64 -34.93 10.16
N PRO A 155 7.86 -35.42 9.85
CA PRO A 155 8.79 -34.75 8.95
C PRO A 155 8.19 -34.47 7.56
N GLU A 156 8.40 -33.26 7.04
CA GLU A 156 7.91 -32.88 5.70
C GLU A 156 8.46 -33.74 4.58
N ALA A 157 9.68 -34.29 4.74
CA ALA A 157 10.27 -35.23 3.79
C ALA A 157 9.41 -36.49 3.62
N ASP A 158 8.90 -37.05 4.73
CA ASP A 158 8.08 -38.25 4.72
C ASP A 158 6.69 -37.97 4.12
N LYS A 159 6.09 -36.82 4.49
CA LYS A 159 4.81 -36.36 3.89
C LYS A 159 4.97 -36.21 2.38
N THR A 160 6.02 -35.52 1.95
CA THR A 160 6.31 -35.25 0.54
C THR A 160 6.54 -36.54 -0.23
N ALA A 161 7.30 -37.48 0.31
CA ALA A 161 7.55 -38.77 -0.34
C ALA A 161 6.25 -39.53 -0.61
N VAL A 162 5.39 -39.65 0.41
CA VAL A 162 4.12 -40.38 0.27
C VAL A 162 3.14 -39.65 -0.65
N PHE A 163 3.03 -38.33 -0.57
CA PHE A 163 2.16 -37.56 -1.47
C PHE A 163 2.65 -37.54 -2.92
N ASN A 164 3.96 -37.51 -3.15
CA ASN A 164 4.51 -37.59 -4.51
C ASN A 164 4.19 -38.95 -5.14
N ASN A 165 4.30 -40.04 -4.38
CA ASN A 165 3.89 -41.36 -4.84
C ASN A 165 2.39 -41.39 -5.18
N LEU A 166 1.53 -40.89 -4.29
CA LEU A 166 0.10 -40.81 -4.56
C LEU A 166 -0.21 -39.94 -5.79
N ARG A 167 0.47 -38.79 -5.94
CA ARG A 167 0.31 -37.89 -7.09
C ARG A 167 0.69 -38.58 -8.40
N THR A 168 1.81 -39.29 -8.44
CA THR A 168 2.26 -40.03 -9.62
C THR A 168 1.22 -41.07 -10.06
N VAL A 169 0.60 -41.78 -9.11
CA VAL A 169 -0.48 -42.72 -9.42
C VAL A 169 -1.74 -41.99 -9.89
N MET A 170 -2.13 -40.93 -9.18
CA MET A 170 -3.32 -40.14 -9.52
C MET A 170 -3.26 -39.51 -10.92
N HIS A 171 -2.08 -39.17 -11.42
CA HIS A 171 -1.90 -38.67 -12.80
C HIS A 171 -2.26 -39.68 -13.89
N ARG A 172 -2.26 -40.98 -13.58
CA ARG A 172 -2.64 -42.05 -14.51
C ARG A 172 -4.13 -42.39 -14.46
N LEU A 173 -4.85 -41.81 -13.49
CA LEU A 173 -6.26 -42.07 -13.27
C LEU A 173 -7.14 -40.97 -13.89
N PRO A 174 -8.41 -41.28 -14.20
CA PRO A 174 -9.36 -40.26 -14.59
C PRO A 174 -9.50 -39.18 -13.52
N VAL A 175 -9.51 -37.91 -13.93
CA VAL A 175 -9.71 -36.79 -13.02
C VAL A 175 -11.20 -36.66 -12.73
N TYR A 176 -11.56 -36.86 -11.47
CA TYR A 176 -12.94 -36.68 -10.99
C TYR A 176 -13.10 -35.34 -10.29
N ASN A 177 -14.12 -34.58 -10.69
CA ASN A 177 -14.50 -33.38 -9.96
C ASN A 177 -15.24 -33.78 -8.67
N VAL A 178 -14.68 -33.42 -7.52
CA VAL A 178 -15.24 -33.72 -6.18
C VAL A 178 -16.69 -33.26 -6.06
N LEU A 179 -17.02 -32.08 -6.60
CA LEU A 179 -18.36 -31.49 -6.54
C LEU A 179 -19.38 -32.22 -7.42
N GLN A 180 -18.93 -32.94 -8.46
CA GLN A 180 -19.79 -33.73 -9.34
C GLN A 180 -19.94 -35.17 -8.85
N VAL A 181 -18.90 -35.70 -8.20
CA VAL A 181 -18.87 -37.09 -7.76
C VAL A 181 -19.59 -37.31 -6.44
N LEU A 182 -19.45 -36.38 -5.50
CA LEU A 182 -19.97 -36.50 -4.15
C LEU A 182 -21.30 -35.76 -3.96
N LYS A 183 -22.11 -36.23 -3.00
CA LYS A 183 -23.37 -35.57 -2.62
C LYS A 183 -23.10 -34.49 -1.57
N PRO A 184 -23.96 -33.47 -1.45
CA PRO A 184 -23.82 -32.43 -0.42
C PRO A 184 -23.76 -32.94 1.03
N ALA A 185 -24.36 -34.09 1.31
CA ALA A 185 -24.33 -34.72 2.64
C ALA A 185 -22.99 -35.39 2.98
N ASP A 186 -22.06 -35.50 2.02
CA ASP A 186 -20.75 -36.10 2.24
C ASP A 186 -19.82 -35.10 2.98
N SER A 187 -19.10 -35.59 3.99
CA SER A 187 -18.17 -34.76 4.77
C SER A 187 -17.03 -34.23 3.90
N VAL A 188 -16.58 -35.02 2.92
CA VAL A 188 -15.54 -34.62 1.96
C VAL A 188 -16.07 -33.52 1.05
N PHE A 189 -17.33 -33.61 0.59
CA PHE A 189 -17.93 -32.54 -0.20
C PHE A 189 -17.97 -31.23 0.59
N THR A 190 -18.50 -31.28 1.82
CA THR A 190 -18.65 -30.11 2.69
C THR A 190 -17.31 -29.43 2.95
N GLU A 191 -16.29 -30.22 3.29
CA GLU A 191 -14.95 -29.73 3.54
C GLU A 191 -14.28 -29.14 2.29
N PHE A 192 -14.48 -29.77 1.12
CA PHE A 192 -13.96 -29.28 -0.16
C PHE A 192 -14.54 -27.91 -0.51
N THR A 193 -15.87 -27.76 -0.41
CA THR A 193 -16.54 -26.48 -0.65
C THR A 193 -16.05 -25.42 0.32
N ARG A 194 -15.91 -25.76 1.62
CA ARG A 194 -15.40 -24.83 2.64
C ARG A 194 -14.00 -24.30 2.29
N ARG A 195 -13.08 -25.18 1.90
CA ARG A 195 -11.70 -24.80 1.56
C ARG A 195 -11.64 -23.94 0.30
N ARG A 196 -12.36 -24.34 -0.75
CA ARG A 196 -12.43 -23.59 -2.00
C ARG A 196 -13.00 -22.19 -1.78
N ASN A 197 -14.03 -22.05 -0.95
CA ASN A 197 -14.58 -20.74 -0.59
C ASN A 197 -13.57 -19.90 0.20
N ALA A 198 -12.83 -20.52 1.14
CA ALA A 198 -11.79 -19.82 1.90
C ALA A 198 -10.62 -19.36 1.01
N GLU A 199 -10.22 -20.16 0.03
CA GLU A 199 -9.19 -19.79 -0.95
C GLU A 199 -9.66 -18.63 -1.84
N GLN A 200 -10.88 -18.69 -2.38
CA GLN A 200 -11.46 -17.60 -3.16
C GLN A 200 -11.60 -16.30 -2.37
N GLU A 201 -11.94 -16.41 -1.09
CA GLU A 201 -11.99 -15.27 -0.16
C GLU A 201 -10.60 -14.66 0.03
N ALA A 202 -9.59 -15.48 0.29
CA ALA A 202 -8.20 -15.02 0.44
C ALA A 202 -7.68 -14.35 -0.84
N GLU A 203 -7.94 -14.93 -2.01
CA GLU A 203 -7.59 -14.33 -3.30
C GLU A 203 -8.29 -12.99 -3.55
N ARG A 204 -9.56 -12.85 -3.09
CA ARG A 204 -10.29 -11.59 -3.19
C ARG A 204 -9.65 -10.52 -2.30
N GLN A 205 -9.32 -10.88 -1.05
CA GLN A 205 -8.65 -9.97 -0.12
C GLN A 205 -7.29 -9.51 -0.63
N VAL A 206 -6.48 -10.42 -1.21
CA VAL A 206 -5.19 -10.05 -1.82
C VAL A 206 -5.38 -9.07 -2.97
N ARG A 207 -6.36 -9.31 -3.85
CA ARG A 207 -6.67 -8.39 -4.97
C ARG A 207 -7.13 -7.02 -4.49
N GLU A 208 -7.99 -6.98 -3.48
CA GLU A 208 -8.46 -5.72 -2.88
C GLU A 208 -7.33 -4.93 -2.22
N ALA A 209 -6.43 -5.62 -1.50
CA ALA A 209 -5.25 -5.00 -0.88
C ALA A 209 -4.28 -4.43 -1.94
N GLN A 210 -4.04 -5.17 -3.02
CA GLN A 210 -3.22 -4.69 -4.14
C GLN A 210 -3.84 -3.47 -4.82
N ALA A 211 -5.16 -3.48 -5.06
CA ALA A 211 -5.87 -2.34 -5.63
C ALA A 211 -5.82 -1.11 -4.70
N ALA A 212 -5.94 -1.30 -3.39
CA ALA A 212 -5.81 -0.22 -2.41
C ALA A 212 -4.38 0.35 -2.37
N ALA A 213 -3.36 -0.50 -2.38
CA ALA A 213 -1.96 -0.07 -2.44
C ALA A 213 -1.66 0.73 -3.72
N ALA A 214 -2.18 0.28 -4.87
CA ALA A 214 -2.04 1.01 -6.14
C ALA A 214 -2.72 2.38 -6.11
N ARG A 215 -3.89 2.52 -5.46
CA ARG A 215 -4.54 3.82 -5.26
C ARG A 215 -3.70 4.76 -4.40
N LEU A 216 -3.17 4.27 -3.29
CA LEU A 216 -2.30 5.06 -2.40
C LEU A 216 -1.02 5.50 -3.11
N ALA A 217 -0.40 4.62 -3.90
CA ALA A 217 0.78 4.96 -4.69
C ALA A 217 0.51 6.09 -5.68
N ARG A 218 -0.60 6.00 -6.44
CA ARG A 218 -1.02 7.07 -7.37
C ARG A 218 -1.29 8.40 -6.66
N GLN A 219 -1.92 8.35 -5.48
CA GLN A 219 -2.16 9.56 -4.69
C GLN A 219 -0.87 10.17 -4.16
N ALA A 220 0.08 9.34 -3.72
CA ALA A 220 1.39 9.80 -3.27
C ALA A 220 2.22 10.42 -4.40
N GLU A 221 2.16 9.84 -5.61
CA GLU A 221 2.79 10.40 -6.81
C GLU A 221 2.17 11.74 -7.19
N PHE A 222 0.84 11.83 -7.23
CA PHE A 222 0.13 13.09 -7.46
C PHE A 222 0.52 14.17 -6.43
N ASN A 223 0.56 13.81 -5.14
CA ASN A 223 0.99 14.73 -4.09
C ASN A 223 2.47 15.14 -4.23
N ARG A 224 3.32 14.26 -4.75
CA ARG A 224 4.73 14.57 -5.02
C ARG A 224 4.84 15.56 -6.18
N GLN A 225 4.14 15.31 -7.28
CA GLN A 225 4.07 16.22 -8.42
C GLN A 225 3.60 17.60 -7.96
N GLN A 226 2.53 17.69 -7.16
CA GLN A 226 2.08 18.98 -6.61
C GLN A 226 3.12 19.69 -5.72
N ARG A 227 3.98 18.95 -5.01
CA ARG A 227 5.06 19.53 -4.20
C ARG A 227 6.26 19.97 -5.04
N GLU A 228 6.58 19.23 -6.09
CA GLU A 228 7.65 19.57 -7.04
C GLU A 228 7.22 20.73 -7.96
N GLU A 229 5.95 20.78 -8.34
CA GLU A 229 5.28 21.87 -9.07
C GLU A 229 4.81 23.01 -8.14
N ALA A 230 5.14 22.97 -6.84
CA ALA A 230 4.91 24.11 -5.96
C ALA A 230 5.83 25.26 -6.41
N VAL A 231 5.31 26.03 -7.37
CA VAL A 231 5.97 27.16 -8.02
C VAL A 231 6.43 28.14 -6.94
N VAL A 232 7.75 28.25 -6.80
CA VAL A 232 8.40 29.20 -5.91
C VAL A 232 7.98 30.61 -6.33
N PHE A 233 7.20 31.30 -5.48
CA PHE A 233 6.87 32.71 -5.65
C PHE A 233 8.17 33.51 -5.85
N ARG A 234 8.33 34.09 -7.05
CA ARG A 234 9.42 35.02 -7.35
C ARG A 234 8.84 36.41 -7.51
N ARG A 235 9.38 37.35 -6.72
CA ARG A 235 9.05 38.76 -6.80
C ARG A 235 9.59 39.33 -8.12
N ASP A 236 8.75 40.04 -8.86
CA ASP A 236 9.20 40.77 -10.05
C ASP A 236 10.27 41.81 -9.62
N PRO A 237 11.32 42.04 -10.42
CA PRO A 237 12.33 43.07 -10.12
C PRO A 237 11.70 44.47 -10.09
N GLU A 238 12.21 45.38 -9.26
CA GLU A 238 11.72 46.76 -9.19
C GLU A 238 11.84 47.44 -10.56
N GLY A 239 10.70 47.86 -11.14
CA GLY A 239 10.66 48.56 -12.43
C GLY A 239 10.45 47.68 -13.68
N GLY A 240 10.23 46.37 -13.56
CA GLY A 240 10.03 45.51 -14.74
C GLY A 240 9.35 44.16 -14.49
N ILE A 241 9.09 43.43 -15.59
CA ILE A 241 8.57 42.06 -15.58
C ILE A 241 9.74 41.13 -15.88
N ASP A 242 9.96 40.09 -15.07
CA ASP A 242 10.94 39.04 -15.38
C ASP A 242 10.42 38.18 -16.54
N LEU A 243 10.88 38.47 -17.76
CA LEU A 243 10.47 37.79 -18.99
C LEU A 243 10.80 36.28 -18.99
N ALA A 244 11.85 35.87 -18.26
CA ALA A 244 12.23 34.46 -18.15
C ALA A 244 11.37 33.71 -17.13
N ALA A 245 10.84 34.39 -16.12
CA ALA A 245 9.77 33.87 -15.28
C ALA A 245 8.43 33.85 -16.03
N LEU A 246 8.17 34.85 -16.88
CA LEU A 246 6.95 34.93 -17.69
C LEU A 246 6.77 33.74 -18.62
N ALA A 247 7.85 33.32 -19.28
CA ALA A 247 7.82 32.19 -20.20
C ALA A 247 7.68 30.82 -19.50
N ARG A 248 7.85 30.76 -18.16
CA ARG A 248 7.80 29.51 -17.37
C ARG A 248 6.58 29.41 -16.45
N ASP A 249 5.92 30.52 -16.13
CA ASP A 249 4.67 30.55 -15.36
C ASP A 249 3.48 30.35 -16.31
N GLU A 250 3.09 29.08 -16.50
CA GLU A 250 1.96 28.69 -17.36
C GLU A 250 0.64 29.36 -16.95
N GLN A 251 0.51 29.82 -15.71
CA GLN A 251 -0.72 30.43 -15.21
C GLN A 251 -0.64 31.95 -15.07
N SER A 252 0.54 32.56 -15.12
CA SER A 252 0.80 34.02 -14.99
C SER A 252 0.23 34.73 -13.74
N ILE A 253 -0.55 34.05 -12.91
CA ILE A 253 -1.19 34.51 -11.65
C ILE A 253 -0.24 34.52 -10.45
N HIS A 254 0.94 33.91 -10.56
CA HIS A 254 1.90 33.84 -9.46
C HIS A 254 2.82 35.07 -9.39
N ARG A 255 2.60 36.05 -10.26
CA ARG A 255 3.39 37.29 -10.31
C ARG A 255 2.95 38.30 -9.29
N SER A 256 3.91 39.05 -8.77
CA SER A 256 3.63 40.17 -7.88
C SER A 256 2.76 41.24 -8.55
N SER A 257 2.96 41.53 -9.84
CA SER A 257 2.12 42.50 -10.56
C SER A 257 0.64 42.10 -10.61
N VAL A 258 0.34 40.85 -10.99
CA VAL A 258 -1.05 40.33 -11.04
C VAL A 258 -1.64 40.20 -9.64
N GLN A 259 -0.87 39.72 -8.66
CA GLN A 259 -1.34 39.63 -7.27
C GLN A 259 -1.61 41.00 -6.66
N ASN A 260 -0.78 42.00 -6.92
CA ASN A 260 -0.97 43.37 -6.45
C ASN A 260 -2.22 44.01 -7.09
N ALA A 261 -2.41 43.83 -8.40
CA ALA A 261 -3.62 44.31 -9.08
C ALA A 261 -4.88 43.62 -8.54
N THR A 262 -4.82 42.30 -8.35
CA THR A 262 -5.92 41.52 -7.78
C THR A 262 -6.24 41.95 -6.35
N GLN A 263 -5.23 42.14 -5.50
CA GLN A 263 -5.41 42.64 -4.13
C GLN A 263 -6.09 44.02 -4.12
N LYS A 264 -5.62 44.95 -4.95
CA LYS A 264 -6.23 46.30 -5.07
C LYS A 264 -7.70 46.21 -5.49
N ALA A 265 -8.01 45.35 -6.47
CA ALA A 265 -9.38 45.15 -6.91
C ALA A 265 -10.27 44.50 -5.84
N VAL A 266 -9.73 43.53 -5.08
CA VAL A 266 -10.39 42.95 -3.91
C VAL A 266 -10.69 44.03 -2.85
N ASP A 267 -9.75 44.94 -2.61
CA ASP A 267 -9.92 46.06 -1.67
C ASP A 267 -10.95 47.11 -2.14
N ILE A 268 -11.16 47.24 -3.46
CA ILE A 268 -12.26 48.03 -4.03
C ILE A 268 -13.59 47.31 -3.78
N LEU A 269 -13.67 46.03 -4.15
CA LEU A 269 -14.89 45.24 -4.01
C LEU A 269 -15.38 45.20 -2.57
N ILE A 270 -14.49 44.99 -1.60
CA ILE A 270 -14.89 44.78 -0.20
C ILE A 270 -15.66 45.98 0.39
N LYS A 271 -15.40 47.20 -0.11
CA LYS A 271 -16.05 48.43 0.33
C LYS A 271 -17.49 48.56 -0.18
N ARG A 272 -17.90 47.73 -1.14
CA ARG A 272 -19.24 47.77 -1.72
C ARG A 272 -20.24 47.09 -0.76
N PRO A 273 -21.43 47.69 -0.59
CA PRO A 273 -22.46 47.11 0.25
C PRO A 273 -23.06 45.87 -0.39
N ILE A 274 -23.35 44.86 0.43
CA ILE A 274 -24.14 43.69 0.04
C ILE A 274 -25.57 43.87 0.58
N PRO A 275 -26.61 43.69 -0.26
CA PRO A 275 -28.00 43.67 0.20
C PRO A 275 -28.24 42.52 1.20
N ALA A 276 -28.90 42.81 2.33
CA ALA A 276 -29.01 41.88 3.46
C ALA A 276 -29.84 40.62 3.13
N GLU A 277 -30.71 40.71 2.14
CA GLU A 277 -31.57 39.63 1.66
C GLU A 277 -30.93 38.74 0.59
N MET A 278 -29.69 39.02 0.18
CA MET A 278 -29.04 38.31 -0.92
C MET A 278 -28.51 36.95 -0.48
N GLU A 279 -28.92 35.89 -1.19
CA GLU A 279 -28.39 34.53 -1.03
C GLU A 279 -27.54 34.15 -2.24
N ALA A 280 -26.36 34.79 -2.37
CA ALA A 280 -25.59 34.76 -3.61
C ALA A 280 -25.27 33.35 -4.10
N LEU A 281 -24.83 32.44 -3.21
CA LEU A 281 -24.48 31.07 -3.60
C LEU A 281 -25.68 30.31 -4.19
N VAL A 282 -26.87 30.48 -3.61
CA VAL A 282 -28.11 29.86 -4.11
C VAL A 282 -28.50 30.47 -5.45
N GLU A 283 -28.50 31.81 -5.54
CA GLU A 283 -28.82 32.54 -6.77
C GLU A 283 -27.87 32.20 -7.92
N ILE A 284 -26.55 32.09 -7.66
CA ILE A 284 -25.53 31.71 -8.64
C ILE A 284 -25.75 30.26 -9.10
N THR A 285 -26.03 29.35 -8.17
CA THR A 285 -26.28 27.93 -8.50
C THR A 285 -27.50 27.79 -9.40
N VAL A 286 -28.56 28.56 -9.16
CA VAL A 286 -29.73 28.62 -10.05
C VAL A 286 -29.35 29.21 -11.40
N ALA A 287 -28.59 30.31 -11.43
CA ALA A 287 -28.20 30.98 -12.67
C ALA A 287 -27.30 30.10 -13.56
N PHE A 288 -26.42 29.29 -12.97
CA PHE A 288 -25.55 28.34 -13.71
C PHE A 288 -26.30 27.09 -14.20
N ASN A 289 -27.47 26.82 -13.64
CA ASN A 289 -28.36 25.75 -14.08
C ASN A 289 -29.37 26.19 -15.15
N ASP A 290 -29.44 27.50 -15.46
CA ASP A 290 -30.29 28.02 -16.52
C ASP A 290 -29.74 27.63 -17.91
N ASN A 291 -30.64 27.23 -18.82
CA ASN A 291 -30.31 26.73 -20.17
C ASN A 291 -29.69 27.80 -21.09
N ILE A 292 -29.65 29.06 -20.64
CA ILE A 292 -29.04 30.19 -21.34
C ILE A 292 -27.52 30.07 -21.37
N ILE A 293 -26.90 29.41 -20.38
CA ILE A 293 -25.45 29.26 -20.28
C ILE A 293 -25.09 27.82 -20.67
N SER A 294 -24.91 27.58 -21.97
CA SER A 294 -24.52 26.27 -22.52
C SER A 294 -23.11 25.86 -22.05
N LEU A 295 -23.01 25.30 -20.85
CA LEU A 295 -21.80 24.66 -20.33
C LEU A 295 -21.86 23.15 -20.60
N CYS A 296 -20.77 22.53 -21.07
CA CYS A 296 -20.71 21.07 -21.17
C CYS A 296 -20.99 20.41 -19.80
N ASP A 297 -22.00 19.53 -19.75
CA ASP A 297 -22.63 19.01 -18.52
C ASP A 297 -21.64 18.55 -17.43
N HIS A 298 -20.59 17.83 -17.81
CA HIS A 298 -19.64 17.20 -16.87
C HIS A 298 -18.67 18.20 -16.22
N ARG A 299 -18.47 19.39 -16.81
CA ARG A 299 -17.65 20.45 -16.19
C ARG A 299 -18.47 21.30 -15.23
N ARG A 300 -19.78 21.43 -15.47
CA ARG A 300 -20.70 22.23 -14.66
C ARG A 300 -20.91 21.65 -13.26
N GLU A 301 -21.22 20.35 -13.14
CA GLU A 301 -21.40 19.72 -11.82
C GLU A 301 -20.15 19.84 -10.96
N ARG A 302 -18.98 19.62 -11.57
CA ARG A 302 -17.69 19.79 -10.92
C ARG A 302 -17.46 21.24 -10.49
N ALA A 303 -17.80 22.21 -11.35
CA ALA A 303 -17.66 23.62 -11.05
C ALA A 303 -18.53 24.05 -9.86
N LEU A 304 -19.78 23.61 -9.81
CA LEU A 304 -20.69 23.91 -8.70
C LEU A 304 -20.23 23.29 -7.38
N LEU A 305 -19.73 22.04 -7.41
CA LEU A 305 -19.19 21.39 -6.23
C LEU A 305 -17.96 22.13 -5.69
N GLU A 306 -17.03 22.48 -6.57
CA GLU A 306 -15.81 23.21 -6.19
C GLU A 306 -16.12 24.63 -5.72
N LEU A 307 -17.01 25.35 -6.42
CA LEU A 307 -17.51 26.67 -6.03
C LEU A 307 -18.13 26.65 -4.63
N THR A 308 -18.99 25.68 -4.33
CA THR A 308 -19.62 25.52 -3.01
C THR A 308 -18.58 25.28 -1.94
N ASN A 309 -17.58 24.43 -2.21
CA ASN A 309 -16.49 24.18 -1.27
C ASN A 309 -15.64 25.44 -1.05
N ASP A 310 -15.25 26.13 -2.12
CA ASP A 310 -14.40 27.31 -2.05
C ASP A 310 -15.11 28.46 -1.32
N TYR A 311 -16.42 28.64 -1.55
CA TYR A 311 -17.26 29.64 -0.89
C TYR A 311 -17.07 29.66 0.63
N TYR A 312 -17.04 28.48 1.26
CA TYR A 312 -16.91 28.35 2.71
C TYR A 312 -15.47 28.15 3.20
N ASN A 313 -14.60 27.54 2.38
CA ASN A 313 -13.32 27.00 2.86
C ASN A 313 -12.08 27.71 2.30
N THR A 314 -12.24 28.65 1.36
CA THR A 314 -11.10 29.30 0.69
C THR A 314 -10.93 30.76 1.11
N MET A 315 -9.69 31.16 1.38
CA MET A 315 -9.31 32.50 1.80
C MET A 315 -8.01 32.94 1.12
N ALA A 316 -8.02 34.13 0.53
CA ALA A 316 -6.84 34.78 -0.04
C ALA A 316 -6.93 36.29 0.22
N PHE A 317 -5.80 37.00 0.19
CA PHE A 317 -5.81 38.46 0.36
C PHE A 317 -6.51 38.93 1.66
N ASN A 318 -6.47 38.09 2.71
CA ASN A 318 -7.18 38.24 3.98
C ASN A 318 -8.72 38.37 3.86
N ARG A 319 -9.31 37.79 2.81
CA ARG A 319 -10.76 37.77 2.55
C ARG A 319 -11.22 36.37 2.16
N THR A 320 -12.43 36.01 2.55
CA THR A 320 -13.01 34.72 2.15
C THR A 320 -13.43 34.77 0.68
N TYR A 321 -13.41 33.63 0.00
CA TYR A 321 -13.87 33.54 -1.38
C TYR A 321 -15.36 33.89 -1.50
N GLY A 322 -16.16 33.46 -0.52
CA GLY A 322 -17.58 33.82 -0.43
C GLY A 322 -17.81 35.34 -0.37
N ASP A 323 -17.06 36.06 0.47
CA ASP A 323 -17.21 37.52 0.60
C ASP A 323 -17.00 38.26 -0.73
N ILE A 324 -16.03 37.81 -1.54
CA ILE A 324 -15.72 38.40 -2.84
C ILE A 324 -16.76 37.99 -3.87
N LEU A 325 -17.14 36.71 -3.90
CA LEU A 325 -18.17 36.20 -4.79
C LEU A 325 -19.51 36.90 -4.57
N ASP A 326 -19.90 37.13 -3.32
CA ASP A 326 -21.13 37.86 -2.96
C ASP A 326 -21.12 39.27 -3.56
N ARG A 327 -19.99 39.98 -3.51
CA ARG A 327 -19.87 41.35 -4.04
C ARG A 327 -19.84 41.41 -5.55
N VAL A 328 -19.16 40.44 -6.17
CA VAL A 328 -19.21 40.25 -7.62
C VAL A 328 -20.66 39.98 -8.03
N TRP A 329 -21.37 39.09 -7.34
CA TRP A 329 -22.76 38.80 -7.63
C TRP A 329 -23.69 39.99 -7.41
N ALA A 330 -23.52 40.73 -6.32
CA ALA A 330 -24.28 41.94 -6.03
C ALA A 330 -24.17 42.97 -7.17
N TYR A 331 -22.97 43.12 -7.75
CA TYR A 331 -22.75 43.96 -8.92
C TYR A 331 -23.48 43.41 -10.16
N ILE A 332 -23.31 42.12 -10.47
CA ILE A 332 -23.94 41.46 -11.63
C ILE A 332 -25.46 41.57 -11.57
N ARG A 333 -26.05 41.43 -10.38
CA ARG A 333 -27.50 41.39 -10.15
C ARG A 333 -28.22 42.65 -10.64
N VAL A 334 -27.58 43.82 -10.52
CA VAL A 334 -28.18 45.12 -10.87
C VAL A 334 -27.65 45.70 -12.18
N HIS A 335 -26.71 45.01 -12.84
CA HIS A 335 -26.08 45.49 -14.08
C HIS A 335 -26.99 45.30 -15.31
N ALA A 336 -26.94 46.23 -16.26
CA ALA A 336 -27.75 46.19 -17.48
C ALA A 336 -27.45 44.93 -18.33
N GLU A 337 -26.19 44.52 -18.39
CA GLU A 337 -25.72 43.34 -19.13
C GLU A 337 -25.61 42.08 -18.24
N ARG A 338 -26.58 41.88 -17.33
CA ARG A 338 -26.55 40.77 -16.37
C ARG A 338 -26.26 39.41 -17.01
N SER A 339 -26.98 39.04 -18.07
CA SER A 339 -26.83 37.71 -18.70
C SER A 339 -25.41 37.42 -19.17
N GLU A 340 -24.73 38.43 -19.71
CA GLU A 340 -23.36 38.30 -20.20
C GLU A 340 -22.36 38.19 -19.04
N LEU A 341 -22.55 38.98 -17.99
CA LEU A 341 -21.74 38.89 -16.78
C LEU A 341 -21.90 37.55 -16.05
N VAL A 342 -23.10 36.97 -16.01
CA VAL A 342 -23.32 35.62 -15.45
C VAL A 342 -22.59 34.58 -16.30
N ARG A 343 -22.67 34.69 -17.64
CA ARG A 343 -21.93 33.82 -18.56
C ARG A 343 -20.43 33.92 -18.30
N ARG A 344 -19.89 35.13 -18.16
CA ARG A 344 -18.47 35.37 -17.87
C ARG A 344 -18.06 34.81 -16.52
N LEU A 345 -18.84 35.06 -15.46
CA LEU A 345 -18.60 34.48 -14.14
C LEU A 345 -18.49 32.96 -14.21
N SER A 346 -19.37 32.31 -14.97
CA SER A 346 -19.31 30.85 -15.14
C SER A 346 -18.04 30.37 -15.83
N GLN A 347 -17.54 31.12 -16.82
CA GLN A 347 -16.30 30.81 -17.52
C GLN A 347 -15.08 30.99 -16.62
N GLU A 348 -15.06 32.06 -15.82
CA GLU A 348 -13.98 32.33 -14.87
C GLU A 348 -13.95 31.29 -13.74
N VAL A 349 -15.12 30.89 -13.20
CA VAL A 349 -15.20 29.81 -12.20
C VAL A 349 -14.70 28.47 -12.78
N ILE A 350 -15.05 28.15 -14.03
CA ILE A 350 -14.56 26.95 -14.70
C ILE A 350 -13.06 27.04 -15.00
N GLY A 351 -12.58 28.21 -15.42
CA GLY A 351 -11.17 28.49 -15.65
C GLY A 351 -10.34 28.32 -14.37
N GLY A 352 -10.89 28.77 -13.24
CA GLY A 352 -10.28 28.65 -11.92
C GLY A 352 -10.28 27.25 -11.31
N LEU A 353 -10.89 26.23 -11.94
CA LEU A 353 -10.90 24.87 -11.41
C LEU A 353 -9.48 24.32 -11.33
N LYS A 354 -9.13 23.74 -10.17
CA LYS A 354 -7.78 23.24 -9.86
C LYS A 354 -6.68 24.32 -9.86
N MET A 355 -7.02 25.60 -9.91
CA MET A 355 -6.03 26.68 -9.76
C MET A 355 -5.76 26.94 -8.27
N CYS A 356 -4.64 27.61 -7.99
CA CYS A 356 -4.30 28.00 -6.63
C CYS A 356 -5.31 29.04 -6.10
N VAL A 357 -5.34 29.22 -4.78
CA VAL A 357 -6.31 30.09 -4.09
C VAL A 357 -6.25 31.55 -4.59
N ASN A 358 -5.05 32.07 -4.87
CA ASN A 358 -4.88 33.41 -5.45
C ASN A 358 -5.41 33.49 -6.89
N GLY A 359 -5.21 32.43 -7.69
CA GLY A 359 -5.75 32.31 -9.04
C GLY A 359 -7.26 32.33 -9.06
N LYS A 360 -7.89 31.59 -8.14
CA LYS A 360 -9.35 31.58 -7.99
C LYS A 360 -9.91 32.98 -7.71
N MET A 361 -9.24 33.76 -6.85
CA MET A 361 -9.62 35.16 -6.59
C MET A 361 -9.42 36.06 -7.82
N ALA A 362 -8.32 35.88 -8.57
CA ALA A 362 -8.08 36.65 -9.79
C ALA A 362 -9.18 36.40 -10.84
N HIS A 363 -9.62 35.15 -11.00
CA HIS A 363 -10.75 34.79 -11.87
C HIS A 363 -12.07 35.49 -11.45
N LEU A 364 -12.35 35.60 -10.15
CA LEU A 364 -13.53 36.36 -9.69
C LEU A 364 -13.46 37.83 -10.09
N VAL A 365 -12.30 38.47 -9.88
CA VAL A 365 -12.11 39.88 -10.25
C VAL A 365 -12.18 40.07 -11.77
N ASN A 366 -11.59 39.15 -12.55
CA ASN A 366 -11.61 39.18 -14.01
C ASN A 366 -13.02 39.13 -14.61
N THR A 367 -14.01 38.65 -13.86
CA THR A 367 -15.42 38.69 -14.25
C THR A 367 -15.88 40.14 -14.52
N LEU A 368 -15.37 41.09 -13.74
CA LEU A 368 -15.77 42.51 -13.78
C LEU A 368 -14.84 43.36 -14.65
N TYR A 369 -13.76 42.78 -15.18
CA TYR A 369 -12.83 43.49 -16.05
C TYR A 369 -13.52 43.94 -17.35
N ALA A 370 -13.39 45.24 -17.67
CA ALA A 370 -14.09 45.96 -18.74
C ALA A 370 -15.58 46.26 -18.48
N TYR A 371 -16.13 45.88 -17.32
CA TYR A 371 -17.49 46.24 -16.90
C TYR A 371 -17.48 47.28 -15.78
N ASP A 372 -16.49 47.19 -14.90
CA ASP A 372 -16.33 48.09 -13.78
C ASP A 372 -15.11 48.99 -13.98
N GLU A 373 -15.33 50.31 -14.06
CA GLU A 373 -14.28 51.28 -14.37
C GLU A 373 -13.16 51.30 -13.32
N GLU A 374 -13.52 51.23 -12.03
CA GLU A 374 -12.55 51.24 -10.93
C GLU A 374 -11.68 49.98 -10.92
N ILE A 375 -12.31 48.81 -11.10
CA ILE A 375 -11.58 47.53 -11.20
C ILE A 375 -10.73 47.50 -12.46
N THR A 376 -11.27 47.98 -13.59
CA THR A 376 -10.54 48.03 -14.86
C THR A 376 -9.31 48.92 -14.73
N ALA A 377 -9.41 50.08 -14.08
CA ALA A 377 -8.29 51.00 -13.88
C ALA A 377 -7.17 50.43 -13.00
N VAL A 378 -7.45 49.55 -12.02
CA VAL A 378 -6.40 48.90 -11.22
C VAL A 378 -5.82 47.65 -11.87
N MET A 379 -6.59 46.99 -12.72
CA MET A 379 -6.18 45.80 -13.47
C MET A 379 -5.40 46.15 -14.74
N GLN A 380 -5.76 47.27 -15.39
CA GLN A 380 -4.91 47.94 -16.35
C GLN A 380 -3.85 48.66 -15.56
N ASN A 381 -2.63 48.11 -15.49
CA ASN A 381 -1.49 48.88 -14.98
C ASN A 381 -1.52 50.26 -15.66
N GLU A 382 -1.47 51.36 -14.88
CA GLU A 382 -1.52 52.76 -15.36
C GLU A 382 -0.42 53.12 -16.38
N LYS A 383 0.47 52.17 -16.71
CA LYS A 383 1.42 52.25 -17.82
C LYS A 383 1.02 51.27 -18.92
N PRO A 384 0.91 51.70 -20.19
CA PRO A 384 0.54 50.82 -21.29
C PRO A 384 1.42 49.56 -21.28
N PRO A 385 0.86 48.37 -21.57
CA PRO A 385 1.59 47.11 -21.40
C PRO A 385 2.92 47.18 -22.13
N ARG A 386 4.03 46.90 -21.43
CA ARG A 386 5.37 46.89 -22.03
C ARG A 386 5.43 45.93 -23.23
N GLU A 387 4.54 44.95 -23.27
CA GLU A 387 4.27 44.03 -24.38
C GLU A 387 3.65 44.73 -25.61
N ALA A 388 2.69 45.64 -25.40
CA ALA A 388 2.11 46.46 -26.47
C ALA A 388 3.15 47.46 -27.01
N PHE A 389 3.98 48.03 -26.12
CA PHE A 389 5.14 48.82 -26.51
C PHE A 389 6.11 47.99 -27.36
N GLN A 390 6.54 46.81 -26.89
CA GLN A 390 7.47 45.93 -27.61
C GLN A 390 6.92 45.46 -28.96
N ALA A 391 5.65 45.08 -29.03
CA ALA A 391 5.01 44.69 -30.28
C ALA A 391 5.06 45.85 -31.28
N LYS A 392 4.68 47.06 -30.87
CA LYS A 392 4.73 48.24 -31.73
C LYS A 392 6.16 48.64 -32.09
N PHE A 393 7.09 48.56 -31.13
CA PHE A 393 8.49 48.88 -31.31
C PHE A 393 9.19 47.91 -32.27
N SER A 394 8.84 46.62 -32.23
CA SER A 394 9.38 45.61 -33.13
C SER A 394 9.03 45.85 -34.61
N THR A 395 7.89 46.52 -34.89
CA THR A 395 7.52 46.90 -36.26
C THR A 395 8.49 47.89 -36.88
N LEU A 396 9.26 48.63 -36.07
CA LEU A 396 10.24 49.60 -36.57
C LEU A 396 11.41 48.95 -37.31
N LEU A 397 11.68 47.66 -37.12
CA LEU A 397 12.69 46.93 -37.90
C LEU A 397 12.36 46.92 -39.41
N SER A 398 11.07 46.98 -39.74
CA SER A 398 10.57 47.03 -41.13
C SER A 398 10.59 48.43 -41.75
N VAL A 399 10.83 49.48 -40.95
CA VAL A 399 10.94 50.87 -41.39
C VAL A 399 12.38 51.12 -41.87
N PRO A 400 12.62 51.94 -42.92
CA PRO A 400 13.97 52.29 -43.37
C PRO A 400 14.81 52.92 -42.25
N ALA A 401 16.09 52.55 -42.14
CA ALA A 401 16.97 52.95 -41.05
C ALA A 401 17.01 54.46 -40.79
N ALA A 402 16.96 55.28 -41.86
CA ALA A 402 16.94 56.74 -41.78
C ALA A 402 15.68 57.32 -41.08
N GLU A 403 14.58 56.56 -41.02
CA GLU A 403 13.29 57.00 -40.46
C GLU A 403 12.97 56.34 -39.10
N ARG A 404 13.72 55.29 -38.72
CA ARG A 404 13.49 54.51 -37.49
C ARG A 404 13.55 55.33 -36.22
N ALA A 405 14.53 56.23 -36.10
CA ALA A 405 14.70 57.05 -34.89
C ALA A 405 13.52 58.03 -34.66
N ALA A 406 13.00 58.63 -35.73
CA ALA A 406 11.84 59.53 -35.64
C ALA A 406 10.54 58.76 -35.31
N ALA A 407 10.38 57.57 -35.90
CA ALA A 407 9.26 56.69 -35.60
C ALA A 407 9.33 56.12 -34.16
N ALA A 408 10.52 55.76 -33.68
CA ALA A 408 10.77 55.35 -32.30
C ALA A 408 10.42 56.45 -31.29
N LEU A 409 10.80 57.71 -31.56
CA LEU A 409 10.43 58.86 -30.71
C LEU A 409 8.92 59.03 -30.58
N THR A 410 8.18 58.78 -31.66
CA THR A 410 6.70 58.83 -31.63
C THR A 410 6.14 57.76 -30.71
N ILE A 411 6.69 56.54 -30.77
CA ILE A 411 6.31 55.42 -29.90
C ILE A 411 6.74 55.67 -28.45
N PHE A 412 7.93 56.20 -28.19
CA PHE A 412 8.37 56.54 -26.83
C PHE A 412 7.46 57.57 -26.17
N ASN A 413 7.03 58.59 -26.92
CA ASN A 413 6.10 59.60 -26.41
C ASN A 413 4.70 59.04 -26.18
N GLU A 414 4.21 58.18 -27.08
CA GLU A 414 2.92 57.49 -26.94
C GLU A 414 2.87 56.57 -25.71
N PHE A 415 3.97 55.86 -25.43
CA PHE A 415 4.07 54.94 -24.30
C PHE A 415 4.72 55.57 -23.05
N GLN A 416 4.96 56.89 -23.07
CA GLN A 416 5.55 57.66 -21.97
C GLN A 416 6.86 57.05 -21.42
N ILE A 417 7.75 56.60 -22.31
CA ILE A 417 9.06 56.06 -21.93
C ILE A 417 9.97 57.20 -21.45
N PRO A 418 10.56 57.10 -20.23
CA PRO A 418 11.48 58.09 -19.67
C PRO A 418 12.67 58.36 -20.60
N GLU A 419 13.13 59.61 -20.69
CA GLU A 419 14.20 60.00 -21.62
C GLU A 419 15.52 59.27 -21.39
N ASP A 420 15.83 58.95 -20.14
CA ASP A 420 17.02 58.20 -19.71
C ASP A 420 17.00 56.72 -20.13
N GLU A 421 15.82 56.14 -20.38
CA GLU A 421 15.70 54.76 -20.89
C GLU A 421 15.74 54.68 -22.41
N ARG A 422 15.54 55.79 -23.16
CA ARG A 422 15.33 55.75 -24.62
C ARG A 422 16.53 55.26 -25.42
N ASP A 423 17.74 55.62 -24.98
CA ASP A 423 18.97 55.27 -25.68
C ASP A 423 19.22 53.75 -25.67
N GLU A 424 18.81 53.05 -24.59
CA GLU A 424 18.92 51.60 -24.48
C GLU A 424 18.08 50.86 -25.54
N TRP A 425 16.96 51.47 -25.96
CA TRP A 425 16.07 50.91 -26.99
C TRP A 425 16.44 51.37 -28.40
N LEU A 426 17.00 52.57 -28.57
CA LEU A 426 17.41 53.11 -29.87
C LEU A 426 18.67 52.44 -30.40
N ASN A 427 19.68 52.22 -29.56
CA ASN A 427 20.98 51.72 -30.01
C ASN A 427 20.87 50.38 -30.77
N PRO A 428 20.16 49.35 -30.27
CA PRO A 428 20.01 48.09 -31.00
C PRO A 428 19.23 48.21 -32.32
N LEU A 429 18.33 49.20 -32.42
CA LEU A 429 17.49 49.43 -33.60
C LEU A 429 18.26 50.08 -34.76
N MET A 430 19.29 50.85 -34.41
CA MET A 430 20.18 51.53 -35.36
C MET A 430 21.37 50.65 -35.77
N GLU A 431 21.77 49.70 -34.93
CA GLU A 431 22.84 48.72 -35.22
C GLU A 431 22.36 47.54 -36.09
N ALA A 432 21.05 47.35 -36.23
CA ALA A 432 20.44 46.34 -37.10
C ALA A 432 20.41 46.82 -38.58
N GLU A 433 21.57 46.86 -39.22
CA GLU A 433 21.74 46.92 -40.69
C GLU A 433 21.86 45.53 -41.33
#